data_AF-H8KNE4-F1
#
_entry.id   AF-H8KNE4-F1
#
_cell.length_a   1.000
_cell.length_b   1.000
_cell.length_c   1.000
_cell.angle_alpha   90.00
_cell.angle_beta   90.00
_cell.angle_gamma   90.00
#
_symmetry.space_group_name_H-M   'P 1'
#
loop_
_entity.id
_entity.type
_entity.pdbx_description
1 polymer ?
#
loop_
_entity_poly.entity_id
_entity_poly.type
_entity_poly.pdbx_seq_one_letter_code
_entity_poly.pdbx_strand_id
1 'polypeptide(L)' 'MDNQSIVYDALIKAGKPMKSAEIASVTGLEKGEVDKAIKALKVADKIVSPKMCFYSVR' A
#
# COMPACT_ATOMS: atom_id res chain seq x y z
N MET A 1 12.56 -10.33 -2.06
CA MET A 1 11.18 -10.38 -2.57
C MET A 1 10.41 -9.36 -1.76
N ASP A 2 10.42 -8.12 -2.24
CA ASP A 2 10.01 -6.98 -1.43
C ASP A 2 8.54 -6.71 -1.66
N ASN A 3 7.71 -7.22 -0.74
CA ASN A 3 6.27 -7.00 -0.72
C ASN A 3 5.93 -5.50 -0.68
N GLN A 4 6.84 -4.67 -0.14
CA GLN A 4 6.79 -3.21 -0.24
C GLN A 4 6.74 -2.70 -1.68
N SER A 5 7.57 -3.25 -2.57
CA SER A 5 7.62 -2.82 -3.97
C SER A 5 6.34 -3.20 -4.69
N ILE A 6 5.78 -4.39 -4.41
CA ILE A 6 4.51 -4.85 -4.98
C ILE A 6 3.35 -3.95 -4.54
N VAL A 7 3.26 -3.65 -3.25
CA VAL A 7 2.25 -2.73 -2.70
C VAL A 7 2.39 -1.33 -3.30
N TYR A 8 3.61 -0.83 -3.43
CA TYR A 8 3.89 0.48 -4.01
C TYR A 8 3.52 0.56 -5.49
N ASP A 9 3.86 -0.46 -6.28
CA ASP A 9 3.51 -0.53 -7.70
C ASP A 9 2.01 -0.64 -7.92
N ALA A 10 1.32 -1.41 -7.07
CA ALA A 10 -0.14 -1.52 -7.08
C ALA A 10 -0.81 -0.18 -6.74
N LEU A 11 -0.28 0.55 -5.75
CA LEU A 11 -0.73 1.89 -5.41
C LEU A 11 -0.50 2.90 -6.54
N ILE A 12 0.63 2.80 -7.26
CA ILE A 12 0.92 3.64 -8.44
C ILE A 12 -0.04 3.33 -9.58
N LYS A 13 -0.19 2.05 -9.93
CA LYS A 13 -1.12 1.61 -10.98
C LYS A 13 -2.57 1.95 -10.65
N ALA A 14 -2.93 1.91 -9.37
CA ALA A 14 -4.25 2.31 -8.92
C ALA A 14 -4.55 3.78 -9.21
N GLY A 15 -3.54 4.66 -9.08
CA GLY A 15 -3.68 6.11 -9.27
C GLY A 15 -4.70 6.75 -8.32
N LYS A 16 -5.09 6.03 -7.26
CA LYS A 16 -6.20 6.35 -6.37
C LYS A 16 -5.84 5.91 -4.95
N PRO A 17 -6.34 6.60 -3.91
CA PRO A 17 -6.22 6.12 -2.55
C PRO A 17 -6.91 4.76 -2.43
N MET A 18 -6.17 3.73 -2.01
CA MET A 18 -6.67 2.37 -1.78
C MET A 18 -6.54 1.98 -0.31
N LYS A 19 -7.42 1.09 0.14
CA LYS A 19 -7.37 0.54 1.49
C LYS A 19 -6.41 -0.64 1.54
N SER A 20 -5.88 -0.97 2.70
CA SER A 20 -5.04 -2.17 2.90
C SER A 20 -5.72 -3.46 2.41
N ALA A 21 -7.04 -3.58 2.56
CA ALA A 21 -7.82 -4.70 2.04
C ALA A 21 -7.85 -4.74 0.50
N GLU A 22 -7.99 -3.59 -0.16
CA GLU A 22 -7.96 -3.49 -1.63
C GLU A 22 -6.57 -3.83 -2.15
N ILE A 23 -5.53 -3.28 -1.52
CA ILE A 23 -4.13 -3.58 -1.86
C ILE A 23 -3.87 -5.08 -1.71
N ALA A 24 -4.30 -5.71 -0.62
CA ALA A 24 -4.19 -7.17 -0.44
C ALA A 24 -4.87 -7.94 -1.56
N SER A 25 -6.09 -7.56 -1.96
CA SER A 25 -6.82 -8.21 -3.06
C SER A 25 -6.14 -8.01 -4.42
N VAL A 26 -5.60 -6.82 -4.71
CA VAL A 26 -4.96 -6.50 -5.99
C VAL A 26 -3.57 -7.14 -6.09
N THR A 27 -2.83 -7.17 -4.99
CA THR A 27 -1.46 -7.71 -4.94
C THR A 27 -1.40 -9.20 -4.64
N GLY A 28 -2.51 -9.79 -4.16
CA GLY A 28 -2.54 -11.17 -3.68
C GLY A 28 -1.73 -11.39 -2.39
N LEU A 29 -1.31 -10.31 -1.72
CA LEU A 29 -0.53 -10.39 -0.47
C LEU A 29 -1.43 -10.64 0.72
N GLU A 30 -0.90 -11.35 1.72
CA GLU A 30 -1.58 -11.51 3.00
C GLU A 30 -1.70 -10.17 3.74
N LYS A 31 -2.78 -10.01 4.53
CA LYS A 31 -3.02 -8.80 5.32
C LYS A 31 -1.82 -8.40 6.20
N GLY A 32 -1.10 -9.38 6.75
CA GLY A 32 0.10 -9.13 7.57
C GLY A 32 1.25 -8.52 6.77
N GLU A 33 1.48 -9.00 5.55
CA GLU A 33 2.52 -8.49 4.66
C GLU A 33 2.16 -7.11 4.12
N VAL A 34 0.88 -6.90 3.79
CA VAL A 34 0.39 -5.57 3.39
C VAL A 34 0.51 -4.56 4.53
N ASP A 35 0.17 -4.90 5.78
CA ASP A 35 0.31 -3.98 6.91
C ASP A 35 1.77 -3.59 7.16
N LYS A 36 2.70 -4.57 7.12
CA LYS A 36 4.14 -4.31 7.20
C LYS A 36 4.62 -3.43 6.05
N ALA A 37 4.22 -3.74 4.82
CA ALA A 37 4.60 -3.01 3.63
C ALA A 37 4.11 -1.55 3.70
N ILE A 38 2.84 -1.34 4.05
CA ILE A 38 2.25 -0.01 4.23
C ILE A 38 2.95 0.75 5.35
N LYS A 39 3.24 0.13 6.50
CA LYS A 39 3.99 0.78 7.58
C LYS A 39 5.37 1.23 7.09
N ALA A 40 6.11 0.35 6.42
CA ALA A 40 7.44 0.66 5.93
C ALA A 40 7.42 1.74 4.83
N LEU A 41 6.46 1.69 3.91
CA LEU A 41 6.25 2.72 2.88
C LEU A 41 5.83 4.07 3.48
N LYS A 42 5.03 4.05 4.54
CA LYS A 42 4.61 5.25 5.28
C LYS A 42 5.78 5.86 6.05
N VAL A 43 6.63 5.04 6.67
CA VAL A 43 7.88 5.47 7.31
C VAL A 43 8.85 6.05 6.28
N ALA A 44 8.90 5.47 5.08
CA ALA A 44 9.70 5.96 3.96
C ALA A 44 9.10 7.20 3.25
N ASP A 45 8.01 7.78 3.76
CA ASP A 45 7.29 8.93 3.18
C ASP A 45 6.85 8.75 1.71
N LYS A 46 6.78 7.48 1.24
CA LYS A 46 6.41 7.13 -0.14
C LYS A 46 4.91 7.11 -0.38
N ILE A 47 4.12 6.94 0.69
CA ILE A 47 2.66 6.89 0.65
C ILE A 47 2.06 7.89 1.62
N VAL A 48 0.97 8.51 1.22
CA VAL A 48 0.18 9.46 2.02
C VAL A 48 -1.17 8.86 2.35
N SER A 49 -1.72 9.23 3.51
CA SER A 49 -3.04 8.77 3.95
C SER A 49 -4.00 9.96 4.02
N PRO A 50 -4.62 10.36 2.89
CA PRO A 50 -5.50 11.52 2.84
C PRO A 50 -6.82 11.29 3.60
N LYS A 51 -7.21 10.03 3.79
CA LYS A 51 -8.41 9.63 4.53
C LYS A 51 -8.09 8.40 5.38
N MET A 52 -8.78 8.25 6.50
CA MET A 52 -8.57 7.12 7.42
C MET A 52 -8.74 5.79 6.68
N CYS A 53 -7.73 4.92 6.77
CA CYS A 53 -7.59 3.65 6.05
C CYS A 53 -7.44 3.75 4.53
N PHE A 54 -7.14 4.92 3.97
CA PHE A 54 -6.77 5.07 2.56
C PHE A 54 -5.30 5.43 2.44
N TYR A 55 -4.60 4.73 1.57
CA TYR A 55 -3.19 4.94 1.27
C TYR A 55 -3.10 5.28 -0.21
N SER A 56 -2.41 6.35 -0.55
CA SER A 56 -2.10 6.74 -1.92
C SER A 56 -0.60 6.88 -2.03
N VAL A 57 -0.04 6.64 -3.21
CA VAL A 57 1.29 7.15 -3.51
C VAL A 57 1.27 8.67 -3.37
N ARG A 58 2.38 9.21 -2.88
CA ARG A 58 2.65 10.64 -2.98
C ARG A 58 2.90 11.04 -4.43
#